data_AF-A0A8H3D6K7-F1
#
_entry.id   AF-A0A8H3D6K7-F1
#
_cell.length_a   1.000
_cell.length_b   1.000
_cell.length_c   1.000
_cell.angle_alpha   90.00
_cell.angle_beta   90.00
_cell.angle_gamma   90.00
#
_symmetry.space_group_name_H-M   'P 1'
#
loop_
_entity.id
_entity.type
_entity.pdbx_description
1 polymer ?
#
loop_
_entity_poly.entity_id
_entity_poly.type
_entity_poly.pdbx_seq_one_letter_code
_entity_poly.pdbx_strand_id
1 'polypeptide(L)'
;MLRFARPLRQALKTTTGIHGIGVHPDPLPALRKTYESTLSVLAQMPSHAVYRQGIWLPSGVHPDPLPALRKTYESTLSVLAQMPSHAVYRQGTEALVKHRLDLIEKAKGDAAHVEKALDEGQIEEVLMTAEDELSLASKMLEWKPWEPLEVKPAPGQWEYVRD
;
A
#
# COMPACT_ATOMS: atom_id res chain seq x y z
N MET A 1 49.59 35.97 -18.58
CA MET A 1 49.91 34.94 -17.55
C MET A 1 48.75 33.97 -17.48
N LEU A 2 48.96 32.72 -17.91
CA LEU A 2 47.95 31.67 -18.03
C LEU A 2 47.55 31.15 -16.64
N ARG A 3 46.26 31.24 -16.28
CA ARG A 3 45.71 30.64 -15.05
C ARG A 3 45.52 29.14 -15.31
N PHE A 4 46.41 28.32 -14.77
CA PHE A 4 46.25 26.87 -14.76
C PHE A 4 45.04 26.48 -13.89
N ALA A 5 43.97 26.02 -14.52
CA ALA A 5 42.88 25.33 -13.84
C ALA A 5 43.42 24.01 -13.28
N ARG A 6 43.48 23.89 -11.95
CA ARG A 6 43.78 22.62 -11.29
C ARG A 6 42.62 21.65 -11.55
N PRO A 7 42.85 20.46 -12.14
CA PRO A 7 41.78 19.47 -12.26
C PRO A 7 41.39 19.00 -10.86
N LEU A 8 40.09 19.02 -10.55
CA LEU A 8 39.54 18.37 -9.36
C LEU A 8 39.78 16.86 -9.50
N ARG A 9 40.87 16.37 -8.91
CA ARG A 9 41.07 14.93 -8.71
C ARG A 9 40.00 14.47 -7.71
N GLN A 10 39.00 13.74 -8.18
CA GLN A 10 38.14 12.93 -7.32
C GLN A 10 39.04 12.09 -6.41
N ALA A 11 38.95 12.29 -5.10
CA ALA A 11 39.73 11.55 -4.13
C ALA A 11 39.29 10.07 -4.19
N LEU A 12 40.03 9.25 -4.93
CA LEU A 12 39.85 7.80 -4.93
C LEU A 12 40.22 7.29 -3.54
N LYS A 13 39.27 6.65 -2.87
CA LYS A 13 39.52 6.01 -1.58
C LYS A 13 40.59 4.92 -1.77
N THR A 14 41.63 4.91 -0.94
CA THR A 14 42.72 3.92 -1.05
C THR A 14 42.39 2.60 -0.35
N THR A 15 41.50 2.63 0.65
CA THR A 15 41.02 1.44 1.35
C THR A 15 39.53 1.57 1.68
N THR A 16 38.84 0.43 1.77
CA THR A 16 37.45 0.34 2.24
C THR A 16 37.36 0.18 3.77
N GLY A 17 38.48 -0.13 4.45
CA GLY A 17 38.51 -0.47 5.87
C GLY A 17 37.92 -1.86 6.20
N ILE A 18 37.45 -2.60 5.19
CA ILE A 18 36.84 -3.94 5.33
C ILE A 18 37.79 -4.98 4.73
N HIS A 19 38.17 -5.97 5.53
CA HIS A 19 39.07 -7.03 5.10
C HIS A 19 38.45 -7.83 3.95
N GLY A 20 39.21 -8.03 2.87
CA GLY A 20 38.79 -8.80 1.70
C GLY A 20 37.96 -8.03 0.65
N ILE A 21 37.60 -6.76 0.90
CA ILE A 21 36.84 -5.95 -0.07
C ILE A 21 37.74 -4.85 -0.66
N GLY A 22 38.15 -5.03 -1.93
CA GLY A 22 38.95 -4.05 -2.66
C GLY A 22 38.18 -2.76 -2.99
N VAL A 23 38.90 -1.64 -3.11
CA VAL A 23 38.29 -0.37 -3.56
C VAL A 23 38.06 -0.42 -5.06
N HIS A 24 36.82 -0.20 -5.49
CA HIS A 24 36.48 -0.09 -6.90
C HIS A 24 36.96 1.27 -7.47
N PRO A 25 37.63 1.29 -8.65
CA PRO A 25 38.20 2.51 -9.22
C PRO A 25 37.15 3.51 -9.72
N ASP A 26 35.96 3.04 -10.10
CA ASP A 26 34.86 3.90 -10.54
C ASP A 26 33.48 3.34 -10.14
N PRO A 27 33.11 3.44 -8.85
CA PRO A 27 31.98 2.70 -8.29
C PRO A 27 30.61 3.18 -8.80
N LEU A 28 30.45 4.47 -9.12
CA LEU A 28 29.13 5.02 -9.47
C LEU A 28 28.61 4.50 -10.82
N PRO A 29 29.39 4.51 -11.92
CA PRO A 29 28.93 3.95 -13.19
C PRO A 29 28.77 2.44 -13.15
N ALA A 30 29.65 1.74 -12.41
CA ALA A 30 29.52 0.31 -12.18
C ALA A 30 28.22 -0.01 -11.43
N LEU A 31 27.92 0.74 -10.36
CA LEU A 31 26.70 0.59 -9.58
C LEU A 31 25.45 0.89 -10.42
N ARG A 32 25.47 1.98 -11.20
CA ARG A 32 24.40 2.31 -12.14
C ARG A 32 24.15 1.19 -13.14
N LYS A 33 25.21 0.65 -13.75
CA LYS A 33 25.11 -0.48 -14.69
C LYS A 33 24.55 -1.73 -14.01
N THR A 34 24.95 -2.01 -12.77
CA THR A 34 24.37 -3.13 -12.01
C THR A 34 22.89 -2.90 -11.73
N TYR A 35 22.48 -1.69 -11.35
CA TYR A 35 21.07 -1.37 -11.14
C TYR A 35 20.26 -1.47 -12.44
N GLU A 36 20.75 -0.93 -13.56
CA GLU A 36 20.11 -1.05 -14.87
C GLU A 36 19.96 -2.51 -15.30
N SER A 37 20.97 -3.35 -15.06
CA SER A 37 20.89 -4.79 -15.29
C SER A 37 19.85 -5.46 -14.39
N THR A 38 19.78 -5.10 -13.10
CA THR A 38 18.76 -5.65 -12.20
C THR A 38 17.36 -5.24 -12.63
N LEU A 39 17.15 -3.98 -13.03
CA LEU A 39 15.86 -3.49 -13.53
C LEU A 39 15.43 -4.22 -14.81
N SER A 40 16.37 -4.55 -15.71
CA SER A 40 16.10 -5.33 -16.92
C SER A 40 15.64 -6.76 -16.60
N VAL A 41 16.25 -7.42 -15.62
CA VAL A 41 15.84 -8.75 -15.15
C VAL A 41 14.46 -8.67 -14.49
N LEU A 42 14.23 -7.66 -13.64
CA LEU A 42 12.95 -7.45 -12.96
C LEU A 42 11.81 -7.15 -13.94
N ALA A 43 12.10 -6.51 -15.08
CA ALA A 43 11.11 -6.22 -16.12
C ALA A 43 10.55 -7.47 -16.81
N GLN A 44 11.26 -8.60 -16.77
CA GLN A 44 10.82 -9.88 -17.35
C GLN A 44 9.92 -10.68 -16.40
N MET A 45 9.82 -10.29 -15.13
CA MET A 45 8.98 -10.97 -14.15
C MET A 45 7.51 -10.54 -14.30
N PRO A 46 6.55 -11.44 -14.03
CA PRO A 46 5.13 -11.12 -14.07
C PRO A 46 4.79 -9.95 -13.13
N SER A 47 3.85 -9.11 -13.57
CA SER A 47 3.46 -7.87 -12.86
C SER A 47 2.86 -8.08 -11.46
N HIS A 48 2.35 -9.28 -11.17
CA HIS A 48 1.70 -9.63 -9.90
C HIS A 48 2.65 -10.21 -8.84
N ALA A 49 3.96 -10.30 -9.11
CA ALA A 49 4.92 -10.82 -8.13
C ALA A 49 5.14 -9.82 -6.99
N VAL A 50 4.96 -10.28 -5.74
CA VAL A 50 5.06 -9.46 -4.50
C VAL A 50 6.39 -8.69 -4.41
N TYR A 51 7.50 -9.28 -4.86
CA TYR A 51 8.82 -8.63 -4.85
C TYR A 51 8.97 -7.47 -5.84
N ARG A 52 8.07 -7.34 -6.82
CA ARG A 52 8.01 -6.19 -7.74
C ARG A 52 7.26 -5.01 -7.11
N GLN A 53 6.35 -5.28 -6.17
CA GLN A 53 5.52 -4.27 -5.51
C GLN A 53 6.31 -3.48 -4.45
N GLY A 54 7.28 -4.11 -3.79
CA GLY A 54 8.09 -3.47 -2.75
C GLY A 54 9.22 -2.56 -3.26
N ILE A 55 9.56 -2.61 -4.56
CA ILE A 55 10.56 -1.70 -5.17
C ILE A 55 9.78 -0.53 -5.75
N TRP A 56 9.83 0.59 -5.04
CA TRP A 56 9.26 1.89 -5.40
C TRP A 56 9.71 2.31 -6.80
N LEU A 57 8.98 1.87 -7.81
CA LEU A 57 8.92 2.52 -9.11
C LEU A 57 7.88 3.63 -8.98
N PRO A 58 8.16 4.85 -9.44
CA PRO A 58 7.26 6.01 -9.34
C PRO A 58 6.00 5.90 -10.22
N SER A 59 5.60 4.70 -10.61
CA SER A 59 4.44 4.42 -11.49
C SER A 59 3.20 3.94 -10.74
N GLY A 60 3.18 3.97 -9.41
CA GLY A 60 2.02 3.59 -8.59
C GLY A 60 1.04 4.73 -8.27
N VAL A 61 1.28 5.95 -8.79
CA VAL A 61 0.42 7.10 -8.52
C VAL A 61 -0.76 7.05 -9.47
N HIS A 62 -1.96 6.87 -8.92
CA HIS A 62 -3.19 6.95 -9.70
C HIS A 62 -3.35 8.40 -10.21
N PRO A 63 -3.63 8.63 -11.50
CA PRO A 63 -3.66 9.98 -12.08
C PRO A 63 -4.73 10.88 -11.45
N ASP A 64 -5.80 10.29 -10.91
CA ASP A 64 -6.87 11.01 -10.20
C ASP A 64 -7.51 10.14 -9.11
N PRO A 65 -6.92 10.06 -7.90
CA PRO A 65 -7.29 9.07 -6.89
C PRO A 65 -8.65 9.36 -6.22
N LEU A 66 -9.08 10.62 -6.16
CA LEU A 66 -10.29 11.01 -5.42
C LEU A 66 -11.59 10.52 -6.08
N PRO A 67 -11.80 10.67 -7.41
CA PRO A 67 -12.98 10.12 -8.06
C PRO A 67 -13.01 8.59 -8.07
N ALA A 68 -11.84 7.96 -8.19
CA ALA A 68 -11.71 6.51 -8.07
C ALA A 68 -12.17 6.05 -6.67
N LEU A 69 -11.65 6.69 -5.62
CA LEU A 69 -12.02 6.41 -4.23
C LEU A 69 -13.53 6.58 -3.98
N ARG A 70 -14.10 7.67 -4.48
CA ARG A 70 -15.55 7.92 -4.38
C ARG A 70 -16.37 6.80 -5.02
N LYS A 71 -16.00 6.40 -6.24
CA LYS A 71 -16.67 5.32 -6.97
C LYS A 71 -16.56 3.99 -6.22
N THR A 72 -15.41 3.68 -5.63
CA THR A 72 -15.20 2.45 -4.85
C THR A 72 -16.08 2.44 -3.59
N TYR A 73 -16.20 3.57 -2.89
CA TYR A 73 -17.08 3.70 -1.74
C TYR A 73 -18.57 3.60 -2.10
N GLU A 74 -19.01 4.25 -3.18
CA GLU A 74 -20.39 4.11 -3.69
C GLU A 74 -20.71 2.65 -4.07
N SER A 75 -19.76 1.97 -4.71
CA SER A 75 -19.88 0.54 -5.03
C SER A 75 -19.99 -0.31 -3.77
N THR A 76 -19.19 0.00 -2.74
CA THR A 76 -19.23 -0.70 -1.45
C THR A 76 -20.58 -0.52 -0.76
N LEU A 77 -21.13 0.69 -0.74
CA LEU A 77 -22.48 0.95 -0.20
C LEU A 77 -23.57 0.15 -0.94
N SER A 78 -23.44 -0.01 -2.27
CA SER A 78 -24.35 -0.85 -3.07
C SER A 78 -24.28 -2.33 -2.68
N VAL A 79 -23.08 -2.85 -2.40
CA VAL A 79 -22.89 -4.22 -1.90
C VAL A 79 -23.47 -4.38 -0.50
N LEU A 80 -23.19 -3.44 0.41
CA LEU A 80 -23.69 -3.45 1.79
C LEU A 80 -25.23 -3.35 1.86
N ALA A 81 -25.86 -2.66 0.90
CA ALA A 81 -27.31 -2.56 0.82
C ALA A 81 -28.01 -3.93 0.64
N GLN A 82 -27.31 -4.93 0.09
CA GLN A 82 -27.82 -6.30 -0.08
C GLN A 82 -27.78 -7.12 1.22
N MET A 83 -26.99 -6.70 2.22
CA MET A 83 -26.89 -7.35 3.52
C MET A 83 -28.08 -6.98 4.42
N PRO A 84 -28.47 -7.79 5.42
CA PRO A 84 -29.55 -7.42 6.33
C PRO A 84 -29.18 -6.24 7.23
N SER A 85 -30.16 -5.40 7.58
CA SER A 85 -29.95 -4.17 8.37
C SER A 85 -29.46 -4.39 9.80
N HIS A 86 -29.67 -5.58 10.37
CA HIS A 86 -29.21 -5.95 11.71
C HIS A 86 -27.76 -6.46 11.73
N ALA A 87 -27.14 -6.70 10.56
CA ALA A 87 -25.76 -7.15 10.51
C ALA A 87 -24.83 -6.05 11.04
N VAL A 88 -24.09 -6.37 12.10
CA VAL A 88 -23.15 -5.43 12.74
C VAL A 88 -22.08 -4.95 11.76
N TYR A 89 -21.56 -5.87 10.94
CA TYR A 89 -20.59 -5.53 9.89
C TYR A 89 -21.14 -4.47 8.93
N ARG A 90 -22.38 -4.61 8.45
CA ARG A 90 -23.05 -3.62 7.58
C ARG A 90 -23.15 -2.26 8.26
N GLN A 91 -23.61 -2.22 9.51
CA GLN A 91 -23.79 -0.96 10.24
C GLN A 91 -22.47 -0.22 10.44
N GLY A 92 -21.42 -0.92 10.84
CA GLY A 92 -20.09 -0.34 11.06
C GLY A 92 -19.46 0.16 9.77
N THR A 93 -19.48 -0.66 8.73
CA THR A 93 -18.88 -0.30 7.42
C THR A 93 -19.64 0.83 6.73
N GLU A 94 -20.98 0.82 6.75
CA GLU A 94 -21.76 1.94 6.19
C GLU A 94 -21.46 3.27 6.89
N ALA A 95 -21.38 3.28 8.24
CA ALA A 95 -21.08 4.49 8.99
C ALA A 95 -19.68 5.03 8.65
N LEU A 96 -18.69 4.14 8.58
CA LEU A 96 -17.32 4.48 8.23
C LEU A 96 -17.23 5.03 6.80
N VAL A 97 -17.81 4.34 5.82
CA VAL A 97 -17.77 4.75 4.41
C VAL A 97 -18.49 6.09 4.21
N LYS A 98 -19.64 6.31 4.86
CA LYS A 98 -20.36 7.60 4.79
C LYS A 98 -19.54 8.75 5.39
N HIS A 99 -18.87 8.51 6.51
CA HIS A 99 -17.97 9.51 7.10
C HIS A 99 -16.80 9.86 6.17
N ARG A 100 -16.16 8.86 5.57
CA ARG A 100 -15.05 9.08 4.62
C ARG A 100 -15.51 9.82 3.36
N LEU A 101 -16.69 9.50 2.83
CA LEU A 101 -17.29 10.23 1.71
C LEU A 101 -17.54 11.71 2.05
N ASP A 102 -18.06 12.02 3.24
CA ASP A 102 -18.26 13.41 3.69
C ASP A 102 -16.94 14.20 3.77
N LEU A 103 -15.86 13.57 4.23
CA LEU A 103 -14.53 14.19 4.23
C LEU A 103 -14.02 14.48 2.81
N ILE A 104 -14.22 13.55 1.87
CA ILE A 104 -13.84 13.74 0.46
C ILE A 104 -14.64 14.89 -0.17
N GLU A 105 -15.94 14.99 0.12
CA GLU A 105 -16.78 16.09 -0.36
C GLU A 105 -16.36 17.45 0.20
N LYS A 106 -15.96 17.51 1.48
CA LYS A 106 -15.45 18.72 2.12
C LYS A 106 -14.12 19.20 1.52
N ALA A 107 -13.26 18.27 1.09
CA ALA A 107 -11.94 18.58 0.56
C ALA A 107 -11.94 19.20 -0.84
N LYS A 108 -13.06 19.14 -1.59
CA LYS A 108 -13.22 19.79 -2.91
C LYS A 108 -12.08 19.54 -3.91
N GLY A 109 -11.50 18.33 -3.90
CA GLY A 109 -10.43 17.95 -4.83
C GLY A 109 -9.01 18.13 -4.30
N ASP A 110 -8.81 18.55 -3.04
CA ASP A 110 -7.49 18.60 -2.41
C ASP A 110 -7.17 17.27 -1.71
N ALA A 111 -6.33 16.45 -2.34
CA ALA A 111 -5.92 15.15 -1.80
C ALA A 111 -5.16 15.29 -0.46
N ALA A 112 -4.31 16.30 -0.30
CA ALA A 112 -3.53 16.49 0.92
C ALA A 112 -4.41 16.85 2.12
N HIS A 113 -5.52 17.55 1.87
CA HIS A 113 -6.53 17.81 2.91
C HIS A 113 -7.23 16.52 3.33
N VAL A 114 -7.58 15.64 2.38
CA VAL A 114 -8.19 14.33 2.67
C VAL A 114 -7.25 13.45 3.48
N GLU A 115 -5.98 13.35 3.08
CA GLU A 115 -4.95 12.56 3.79
C GLU A 115 -4.82 13.03 5.24
N LYS A 116 -4.74 14.34 5.46
CA LYS A 116 -4.66 14.91 6.80
C LYS A 116 -5.93 14.69 7.62
N ALA A 117 -7.09 14.70 6.98
CA ALA A 117 -8.37 14.50 7.66
C ALA A 117 -8.61 13.02 8.04
N LEU A 118 -8.10 12.09 7.22
CA LEU A 118 -8.20 10.64 7.48
C LEU A 118 -7.11 10.15 8.44
N ASP A 119 -5.90 10.71 8.36
CA ASP A 119 -4.72 10.30 9.15
C ASP A 119 -4.37 8.80 8.99
N GLU A 120 -4.61 8.26 7.78
CA GLU A 120 -4.46 6.83 7.43
C GLU A 120 -3.38 6.57 6.38
N GLY A 121 -2.45 7.51 6.17
CA GLY A 121 -1.37 7.40 5.16
C GLY A 121 -1.66 8.18 3.89
N GLN A 122 -1.09 7.72 2.76
CA GLN A 122 -1.27 8.35 1.45
C GLN A 122 -2.61 7.96 0.81
N ILE A 123 -3.14 8.81 -0.06
CA ILE A 123 -4.44 8.57 -0.70
C ILE A 123 -4.47 7.27 -1.52
N GLU A 124 -3.34 6.84 -2.06
CA GLU A 124 -3.19 5.56 -2.77
C GLU A 124 -3.37 4.35 -1.85
N GLU A 125 -2.86 4.42 -0.62
CA GLU A 125 -3.03 3.36 0.39
C GLU A 125 -4.49 3.26 0.85
N VAL A 126 -5.14 4.42 0.99
CA VAL A 126 -6.57 4.50 1.29
C VAL A 126 -7.41 3.91 0.16
N LEU A 127 -7.06 4.17 -1.11
CA LEU A 127 -7.73 3.60 -2.26
C LEU A 127 -7.57 2.08 -2.32
N MET A 128 -6.35 1.56 -2.12
CA MET A 128 -6.10 0.12 -2.05
C MET A 128 -6.92 -0.53 -0.94
N THR A 129 -6.97 0.10 0.25
CA THR A 129 -7.79 -0.38 1.37
C THR A 129 -9.28 -0.38 1.02
N ALA A 130 -9.76 0.62 0.28
CA ALA A 130 -11.15 0.68 -0.17
C ALA A 130 -11.49 -0.43 -1.19
N GLU A 131 -10.56 -0.77 -2.08
CA GLU A 131 -10.72 -1.88 -3.03
C GLU A 131 -10.73 -3.24 -2.31
N ASP A 132 -9.86 -3.41 -1.32
CA ASP A 132 -9.85 -4.60 -0.46
C ASP A 132 -11.14 -4.74 0.34
N GLU A 133 -11.66 -3.64 0.89
CA GLU A 133 -12.95 -3.62 1.60
C GLU A 133 -14.11 -3.98 0.68
N LEU A 134 -14.11 -3.51 -0.57
CA LEU A 134 -15.13 -3.89 -1.56
C LEU A 134 -15.08 -5.40 -1.88
N SER A 135 -13.87 -5.95 -2.01
CA SER A 135 -13.67 -7.39 -2.21
C SER A 135 -14.13 -8.20 -1.00
N LEU A 136 -13.81 -7.73 0.21
CA LEU A 136 -14.26 -8.32 1.46
C LEU A 136 -15.79 -8.29 1.57
N ALA A 137 -16.43 -7.14 1.33
CA ALA A 137 -17.88 -7.00 1.38
C ALA A 137 -18.59 -7.98 0.43
N SER A 138 -18.02 -8.21 -0.76
CA SER A 138 -18.52 -9.20 -1.72
C SER A 138 -18.44 -10.63 -1.18
N LYS A 139 -17.35 -10.98 -0.47
CA LYS A 139 -17.21 -12.29 0.19
C LYS A 139 -18.12 -12.43 1.42
N MET A 140 -18.34 -11.35 2.16
CA MET A 140 -19.23 -11.33 3.32
C MET A 140 -20.69 -11.63 2.92
N LEU A 141 -21.10 -11.29 1.69
CA LEU A 141 -22.40 -11.71 1.14
C LEU A 141 -22.50 -13.23 0.96
N GLU A 142 -21.41 -13.88 0.55
CA GLU A 142 -21.35 -15.33 0.41
C GLU A 142 -21.29 -16.03 1.77
N TRP A 143 -20.44 -15.53 2.68
CA TRP A 143 -20.17 -16.16 3.98
C TRP A 143 -21.26 -15.95 5.02
N LYS A 144 -22.07 -14.89 4.88
CA LYS A 144 -23.19 -14.55 5.78
C LYS A 144 -22.84 -14.63 7.27
N PRO A 145 -21.80 -13.92 7.74
CA PRO A 145 -21.31 -14.00 9.12
C PRO A 145 -22.30 -13.46 10.18
N TRP A 146 -23.42 -12.86 9.76
CA TRP A 146 -24.51 -12.44 10.65
C TRP A 146 -25.44 -13.59 11.06
N GLU A 147 -25.29 -14.76 10.45
CA GLU A 147 -26.02 -15.95 10.89
C GLU A 147 -25.44 -16.50 12.21
N PRO A 148 -26.23 -17.23 13.01
CA PRO A 148 -25.74 -17.88 14.22
C PRO A 148 -24.57 -18.82 13.91
N LEU A 149 -23.72 -19.07 14.92
CA LEU A 149 -22.58 -19.98 14.83
C LEU A 149 -22.99 -21.33 14.21
N GLU A 150 -22.32 -21.71 13.13
CA GLU A 150 -22.52 -23.00 12.46
C GLU A 150 -22.17 -24.17 13.40
N VAL A 151 -21.08 -24.02 14.17
CA VAL A 151 -20.60 -25.03 15.11
C VAL A 151 -20.48 -24.42 16.50
N LYS A 152 -21.23 -25.00 17.46
CA LYS A 152 -21.07 -24.67 18.88
C LYS A 152 -19.77 -25.28 19.41
N PRO A 153 -19.05 -24.58 20.29
CA PRO A 153 -17.83 -25.13 20.86
C PRO A 153 -18.11 -26.38 21.69
N ALA A 154 -17.17 -27.33 21.67
CA ALA A 154 -17.22 -28.48 22.56
C ALA A 154 -17.11 -28.04 24.04
N PRO A 155 -17.73 -28.78 24.99
CA PRO A 155 -17.61 -28.46 26.41
C PRO A 155 -16.12 -28.53 26.82
N GLY A 156 -15.63 -27.49 27.50
CA GLY A 156 -14.23 -27.38 27.93
C GLY A 156 -13.24 -26.83 26.89
N GLN A 157 -13.65 -26.58 25.62
CA GLN A 157 -12.74 -26.12 24.56
C GLN A 157 -12.01 -24.79 24.88
N TRP A 158 -12.71 -23.88 25.56
CA TRP A 158 -12.20 -22.54 25.92
C TRP A 158 -11.97 -22.39 27.42
N GLU A 159 -11.86 -23.51 28.15
CA GLU A 159 -11.47 -23.51 29.56
C GLU A 159 -9.95 -23.59 29.64
N TYR A 160 -9.33 -22.45 29.96
CA TYR A 160 -7.90 -22.39 30.21
C TYR A 160 -7.58 -22.88 31.62
N VAL A 161 -6.45 -23.60 31.76
CA VAL A 161 -5.90 -23.96 33.07
C VAL A 161 -5.59 -22.66 33.82
N ARG A 162 -6.14 -22.52 35.03
CA ARG A 162 -5.79 -21.42 35.94
C ARG A 162 -4.73 -21.95 36.89
N ASP A 163 -3.49 -21.55 36.70
CA ASP A 163 -2.39 -21.75 37.65
C ASP A 163 -2.43 -20.69 38.77
#